data_AF-A0A351FGC4-F1
#
_entry.id   AF-A0A351FGC4-F1
#
_cell.length_a   1.000
_cell.length_b   1.000
_cell.length_c   1.000
_cell.angle_alpha   90.00
_cell.angle_beta   90.00
_cell.angle_gamma   90.00
#
_symmetry.space_group_name_H-M   'P 1'
#
loop_
_entity.id
_entity.type
_entity.pdbx_description
1 polymer ?
#
loop_
_entity_poly.entity_id
_entity_poly.type
_entity_poly.pdbx_seq_one_letter_code
_entity_poly.pdbx_strand_id
1 'polypeptide(L)'
;MAVSDLNDLIVRAKLVGLDLGESKKGSRRREGGALLEWQMTDPWAERAGGIIPFFIDWGDTDHPGISLPCFSSFRGIRAEHPDPDRVKQWCMALELDIEVSRGDHARLVATLQTPNGLVEIS
;
A
#
# COMPACT_ATOMS: atom_id res chain seq x y z
N MET A 1 -1.42 2.28 0.66
CA MET A 1 -0.61 3.10 -0.26
C MET A 1 -1.35 4.38 -0.57
N ALA A 2 -0.68 5.53 -0.48
CA ALA A 2 -1.29 6.81 -0.84
C ALA A 2 -1.32 6.96 -2.38
N VAL A 3 -2.44 7.42 -2.93
CA VAL A 3 -2.61 7.68 -4.37
C VAL A 3 -3.33 9.02 -4.59
N SER A 4 -3.18 9.59 -5.77
CA SER A 4 -3.78 10.88 -6.15
C SER A 4 -5.17 10.77 -6.79
N ASP A 5 -5.51 9.60 -7.34
CA ASP A 5 -6.85 9.29 -7.86
C ASP A 5 -7.17 7.82 -7.59
N LEU A 6 -7.98 7.58 -6.56
CA LEU A 6 -8.39 6.24 -6.19
C LEU A 6 -9.33 5.58 -7.20
N ASN A 7 -10.15 6.36 -7.91
CA ASN A 7 -11.14 5.81 -8.84
C ASN A 7 -10.47 5.30 -10.11
N ASP A 8 -9.52 6.05 -10.67
CA ASP A 8 -8.69 5.59 -11.78
C ASP A 8 -7.98 4.28 -11.45
N LEU A 9 -7.35 4.20 -10.27
CA LEU A 9 -6.67 3.00 -9.81
C LEU A 9 -7.61 1.78 -9.74
N ILE A 10 -8.84 1.96 -9.20
CA ILE A 10 -9.85 0.89 -9.14
C ILE A 10 -10.22 0.41 -10.55
N VAL A 11 -10.37 1.32 -11.52
CA VAL A 11 -10.66 0.96 -12.91
C VAL A 11 -9.51 0.17 -13.52
N ARG A 12 -8.26 0.63 -13.37
CA ARG A 12 -7.07 -0.08 -13.88
C ARG A 12 -6.90 -1.47 -13.26
N ALA A 13 -7.13 -1.61 -11.96
CA ALA A 13 -7.09 -2.89 -11.28
C ALA A 13 -8.12 -3.87 -11.86
N LYS A 14 -9.36 -3.41 -12.10
CA LYS A 14 -10.41 -4.24 -12.70
C LYS A 14 -10.05 -4.72 -14.11
N LEU A 15 -9.38 -3.90 -14.92
CA LEU A 15 -8.94 -4.28 -16.26
C LEU A 15 -7.95 -5.46 -16.27
N VAL A 16 -7.19 -5.63 -15.20
CA VAL A 16 -6.28 -6.78 -15.02
C VAL A 16 -6.88 -7.89 -14.15
N GLY A 17 -8.18 -7.83 -13.85
CA GLY A 17 -8.91 -8.83 -13.07
C GLY A 17 -8.55 -8.85 -11.58
N LEU A 18 -8.18 -7.70 -11.03
CA LEU A 18 -8.02 -7.48 -9.59
C LEU A 18 -9.19 -6.64 -9.08
N ASP A 19 -9.91 -7.16 -8.09
CA ASP A 19 -10.96 -6.39 -7.42
C ASP A 19 -10.40 -5.68 -6.17
N LEU A 20 -10.30 -4.35 -6.24
CA LEU A 20 -9.97 -3.53 -5.08
C LEU A 20 -11.18 -3.22 -4.20
N GLY A 21 -12.39 -3.51 -4.69
CA GLY A 21 -13.65 -3.10 -4.08
C GLY A 21 -14.02 -1.65 -4.42
N GLU A 22 -15.00 -1.14 -3.70
CA GLU A 22 -15.47 0.25 -3.82
C GLU A 22 -14.66 1.21 -2.95
N SER A 23 -14.61 2.47 -3.37
CA SER A 23 -14.08 3.57 -2.56
C SER A 23 -15.05 3.90 -1.40
N LYS A 24 -14.53 3.92 -0.17
CA LYS A 24 -15.24 4.33 1.04
C LYS A 24 -14.67 5.66 1.54
N LYS A 25 -15.55 6.61 1.86
CA LYS A 25 -15.16 7.91 2.44
C LYS A 25 -14.90 7.78 3.95
N GLY A 26 -13.86 8.44 4.42
CA GLY A 26 -13.53 8.57 5.84
C GLY A 26 -13.24 10.02 6.22
N SER A 27 -13.41 10.36 7.50
CA SER A 27 -13.02 11.66 8.01
C SER A 27 -12.65 11.62 9.50
N ARG A 28 -11.83 12.57 9.94
CA ARG A 28 -11.45 12.75 11.35
C ARG A 28 -11.18 14.23 11.63
N ARG A 29 -11.67 14.73 12.76
CA ARG A 29 -11.30 16.06 13.26
C ARG A 29 -9.96 15.99 13.98
N ARG A 30 -9.03 16.87 13.62
CA ARG A 30 -7.74 17.05 14.31
C ARG A 30 -7.93 17.87 15.59
N GLU A 31 -6.99 17.78 16.52
CA GLU A 31 -6.86 18.74 17.61
C GLU A 31 -6.67 20.14 16.99
N GLY A 32 -7.55 21.09 17.35
CA GLY A 32 -7.64 22.41 16.68
C GLY A 32 -8.79 22.56 15.68
N GLY A 33 -9.58 21.51 15.42
CA GLY A 33 -10.86 21.61 14.70
C GLY A 33 -10.79 21.46 13.18
N ALA A 34 -9.60 21.38 12.59
CA ALA A 34 -9.43 21.07 11.16
C ALA A 34 -9.98 19.68 10.82
N LEU A 35 -10.74 19.58 9.72
CA LEU A 35 -11.29 18.32 9.23
C LEU A 35 -10.31 17.67 8.26
N LEU A 36 -9.97 16.42 8.52
CA LEU A 36 -9.26 15.54 7.60
C LEU A 36 -10.29 14.67 6.88
N GLU A 37 -10.24 14.59 5.56
CA GLU A 37 -11.13 13.77 4.73
C GLU A 37 -10.29 12.91 3.78
N TRP A 38 -10.75 11.69 3.50
CA TRP A 38 -10.07 10.79 2.59
C TRP A 38 -11.05 9.79 1.96
N GLN A 39 -10.56 9.12 0.92
CA GLN A 39 -11.19 7.97 0.30
C GLN A 39 -10.26 6.76 0.44
N MET A 40 -10.80 5.56 0.63
CA MET A 40 -9.98 4.35 0.69
C MET A 40 -10.72 3.11 0.22
N THR A 41 -9.96 2.15 -0.34
CA THR A 41 -10.44 0.77 -0.51
C THR A 41 -10.47 0.06 0.84
N ASP A 42 -11.21 -1.05 0.94
CA ASP A 42 -11.32 -1.81 2.18
C ASP A 42 -9.92 -2.27 2.72
N PRO A 43 -9.51 -1.84 3.94
CA PRO A 43 -8.23 -2.21 4.52
C PRO A 43 -8.19 -3.63 5.10
N TRP A 44 -9.34 -4.29 5.26
CA TRP A 44 -9.43 -5.66 5.78
C TRP A 44 -9.63 -6.70 4.69
N ALA A 45 -9.85 -6.29 3.44
CA ALA A 45 -9.94 -7.21 2.32
C ALA A 45 -8.55 -7.83 2.03
N GLU A 46 -8.49 -9.16 2.13
CA GLU A 46 -7.31 -9.95 1.78
C GLU A 46 -7.16 -9.98 0.25
N ARG A 47 -5.97 -9.63 -0.22
CA ARG A 47 -5.64 -9.58 -1.65
C ARG A 47 -4.23 -10.13 -1.84
N ALA A 48 -4.12 -11.22 -2.60
CA ALA A 48 -2.84 -11.87 -2.90
C ALA A 48 -2.03 -12.26 -1.64
N GLY A 49 -2.70 -12.81 -0.62
CA GLY A 49 -2.10 -13.16 0.66
C GLY A 49 -1.57 -11.95 1.44
N GLY A 50 -2.13 -10.76 1.18
CA GLY A 50 -1.73 -9.51 1.83
C GLY A 50 -0.63 -8.72 1.12
N ILE A 51 -0.15 -9.18 -0.05
CA ILE A 51 0.85 -8.45 -0.83
C ILE A 51 0.26 -7.16 -1.42
N ILE A 52 -0.98 -7.22 -1.91
CA ILE A 52 -1.64 -6.04 -2.46
C ILE A 52 -2.26 -5.23 -1.32
N PRO A 53 -1.79 -3.99 -1.09
CA PRO A 53 -2.26 -3.18 0.02
C PRO A 53 -3.65 -2.62 -0.28
N PHE A 54 -4.27 -2.02 0.74
CA PHE A 54 -5.33 -1.05 0.49
C PHE A 54 -4.73 0.27 0.01
N PHE A 55 -5.54 1.03 -0.70
CA PHE A 55 -5.21 2.33 -1.23
C PHE A 55 -6.03 3.40 -0.51
N ILE A 56 -5.39 4.54 -0.28
CA ILE A 56 -5.97 5.70 0.38
C ILE A 56 -5.62 6.95 -0.43
N ASP A 57 -6.60 7.82 -0.61
CA ASP A 57 -6.47 9.11 -1.26
C ASP A 57 -6.85 10.18 -0.23
N TRP A 58 -5.87 10.99 0.14
CA TRP A 58 -6.00 12.06 1.14
C TRP A 58 -6.58 13.35 0.54
N GLY A 59 -6.85 13.40 -0.77
CA GLY A 59 -7.24 14.62 -1.47
C GLY A 59 -6.23 15.74 -1.25
N ASP A 60 -6.74 16.93 -0.89
CA ASP A 60 -5.92 18.13 -0.66
C ASP A 60 -5.27 18.18 0.73
N THR A 61 -5.43 17.15 1.56
CA THR A 61 -4.90 17.17 2.94
C THR A 61 -3.51 16.57 3.04
N ASP A 62 -2.64 17.23 3.80
CA ASP A 62 -1.29 16.76 4.06
C ASP A 62 -1.27 15.37 4.70
N HIS A 63 -0.40 14.51 4.17
CA HIS A 63 -0.18 13.17 4.69
C HIS A 63 0.21 13.24 6.19
N PRO A 64 -0.53 12.55 7.08
CA PRO A 64 -0.38 12.71 8.54
C PRO A 64 0.99 12.27 9.10
N GLY A 65 1.79 11.55 8.31
CA GLY A 65 3.12 11.08 8.70
C GLY A 65 4.26 12.09 8.55
N ILE A 66 4.03 13.27 7.93
CA ILE A 66 5.10 14.24 7.63
C ILE A 66 5.82 14.76 8.89
N SER A 67 5.12 14.81 10.03
CA SER A 67 5.66 15.38 11.27
C SER A 67 6.23 14.34 12.25
N LEU A 68 6.42 13.08 11.85
CA LEU A 68 6.90 12.03 12.76
C LEU A 68 8.43 12.02 12.88
N PRO A 69 8.99 11.83 14.08
CA PRO A 69 10.44 11.67 14.26
C PRO A 69 10.90 10.38 13.57
N CYS A 70 11.95 10.48 12.74
CA CYS A 70 12.43 9.40 11.90
C CYS A 70 13.80 8.89 12.39
N PHE A 71 13.83 7.73 13.05
CA PHE A 71 15.07 7.09 13.55
C PHE A 71 15.57 5.95 12.65
N SER A 72 14.76 5.53 11.68
CA SER A 72 15.07 4.49 10.70
C SER A 72 14.57 4.92 9.33
N SER A 73 15.22 4.44 8.27
CA SER A 73 14.78 4.73 6.90
C SER A 73 14.40 3.45 6.17
N PHE A 74 13.30 3.51 5.43
CA PHE A 74 12.88 2.44 4.55
C PHE A 74 13.88 2.32 3.39
N ARG A 75 14.31 1.09 3.07
CA ARG A 75 15.26 0.81 1.99
C ARG A 75 14.67 0.06 0.82
N GLY A 76 13.68 -0.79 1.06
CA GLY A 76 13.01 -1.52 0.00
C GLY A 76 11.99 -2.50 0.55
N ILE A 77 11.16 -3.00 -0.36
CA ILE A 77 10.19 -4.06 -0.10
C ILE A 77 10.22 -5.04 -1.25
N ARG A 78 10.13 -6.33 -0.93
CA ARG A 78 9.93 -7.41 -1.90
C ARG A 78 8.82 -8.32 -1.44
N ALA A 79 8.31 -9.13 -2.36
CA ALA A 79 7.28 -10.11 -2.09
C ALA A 79 7.64 -11.50 -2.60
N GLU A 80 7.12 -12.52 -1.94
CA GLU A 80 7.15 -13.92 -2.38
C GLU A 80 5.70 -14.38 -2.55
N HIS A 81 5.39 -15.14 -3.61
CA HIS A 81 4.03 -15.67 -3.83
C HIS A 81 4.05 -17.00 -4.60
N PRO A 82 3.08 -17.91 -4.38
CA PRO A 82 2.95 -19.16 -5.16
C PRO A 82 2.71 -18.94 -6.66
N ASP A 83 2.05 -17.84 -6.98
CA ASP A 83 1.80 -17.34 -8.34
C ASP A 83 2.41 -15.94 -8.51
N PRO A 84 3.73 -15.85 -8.74
CA PRO A 84 4.42 -14.57 -8.80
C PRO A 84 4.06 -13.77 -10.05
N ASP A 85 3.78 -14.43 -11.17
CA ASP A 85 3.51 -13.74 -12.44
C ASP A 85 2.19 -12.99 -12.39
N ARG A 86 1.17 -13.58 -11.75
CA ARG A 86 -0.11 -12.90 -11.52
C ARG A 86 0.05 -11.67 -10.62
N VAL A 87 0.81 -11.79 -9.54
CA VAL A 87 1.03 -10.68 -8.62
C VAL A 87 1.88 -9.57 -9.27
N LYS A 88 2.88 -9.91 -10.09
CA LYS A 88 3.63 -8.90 -10.88
C LYS A 88 2.72 -8.09 -11.80
N GLN A 89 1.80 -8.76 -12.51
CA GLN A 89 0.84 -8.05 -13.37
C GLN A 89 0.00 -7.05 -12.56
N TRP A 90 -0.44 -7.44 -11.36
CA TRP A 90 -1.16 -6.55 -10.46
C TRP A 90 -0.29 -5.40 -9.95
N CYS A 91 0.92 -5.66 -9.48
CA CYS A 91 1.86 -4.62 -9.07
C CYS A 91 2.12 -3.61 -10.19
N MET A 92 2.34 -4.07 -11.42
CA MET A 92 2.52 -3.19 -12.58
C MET A 92 1.28 -2.33 -12.86
N ALA A 93 0.08 -2.93 -12.84
CA ALA A 93 -1.17 -2.20 -13.08
C ALA A 93 -1.47 -1.13 -12.01
N LEU A 94 -0.99 -1.36 -10.79
CA LEU A 94 -1.12 -0.48 -9.64
C LEU A 94 0.08 0.45 -9.43
N GLU A 95 1.08 0.41 -10.33
CA GLU A 95 2.34 1.15 -10.22
C GLU A 95 3.08 0.94 -8.89
N LEU A 96 3.00 -0.28 -8.36
CA LEU A 96 3.74 -0.68 -7.17
C LEU A 96 5.14 -1.16 -7.56
N ASP A 97 6.15 -0.46 -7.05
CA ASP A 97 7.56 -0.87 -7.16
C ASP A 97 7.88 -1.96 -6.13
N ILE A 98 7.43 -3.19 -6.42
CA ILE A 98 7.63 -4.38 -5.57
C ILE A 98 8.18 -5.51 -6.44
N GLU A 99 9.38 -5.96 -6.14
CA GLU A 99 9.92 -7.17 -6.75
C GLU A 99 9.20 -8.40 -6.19
N VAL A 100 8.66 -9.25 -7.07
CA VAL A 100 7.96 -10.47 -6.67
C VAL A 100 8.70 -11.71 -7.16
N SER A 101 9.03 -12.61 -6.24
CA SER A 101 9.65 -13.91 -6.54
C SER A 101 8.71 -15.07 -6.19
N ARG A 102 9.04 -16.28 -6.68
CA ARG A 102 8.29 -17.50 -6.34
C ARG A 102 8.58 -17.90 -4.89
N GLY A 103 7.54 -18.17 -4.12
CA GLY A 103 7.62 -18.78 -2.80
C GLY A 103 6.43 -19.69 -2.52
N ASP A 104 6.53 -20.56 -1.52
CA ASP A 104 5.47 -21.52 -1.18
C ASP A 104 4.23 -20.86 -0.54
N HIS A 105 4.41 -19.66 0.03
CA HIS A 105 3.37 -18.85 0.64
C HIS A 105 3.56 -17.38 0.30
N ALA A 106 2.47 -16.60 0.41
CA ALA A 106 2.54 -15.16 0.27
C ALA A 106 3.33 -14.54 1.43
N ARG A 107 4.29 -13.67 1.13
CA ARG A 107 5.11 -12.99 2.14
C ARG A 107 5.55 -11.62 1.64
N LEU A 108 5.51 -10.62 2.50
CA LEU A 108 6.16 -9.33 2.28
C LEU A 108 7.43 -9.26 3.12
N VAL A 109 8.50 -8.75 2.54
CA VAL A 109 9.76 -8.54 3.26
C VAL A 109 10.18 -7.09 3.07
N ALA A 110 10.21 -6.32 4.16
CA ALA A 110 10.69 -4.94 4.16
C ALA A 110 12.10 -4.87 4.72
N THR A 111 12.96 -4.10 4.05
CA THR A 111 14.32 -3.83 4.51
C THR A 111 14.38 -2.41 5.06
N LEU A 112 14.84 -2.28 6.30
CA LEU A 112 14.96 -1.02 7.03
C LEU A 112 16.42 -0.76 7.38
N GLN A 113 16.88 0.48 7.18
CA GLN A 113 18.11 0.97 7.78
C GLN A 113 17.80 1.50 9.17
N THR A 114 18.41 0.90 10.18
CA THR A 114 18.26 1.27 11.59
C THR A 114 19.60 1.76 12.16
N PRO A 115 19.64 2.30 13.40
CA PRO A 115 20.89 2.61 14.09
C PRO A 115 21.79 1.37 14.31
N ASN A 116 21.23 0.17 14.29
CA ASN A 116 21.96 -1.09 14.49
C ASN A 116 22.34 -1.76 13.15
N GLY A 117 22.14 -1.10 12.02
CA GLY A 117 22.37 -1.64 10.68
C GLY A 117 21.09 -1.98 9.91
N LEU A 118 21.24 -2.76 8.85
CA LEU A 118 20.14 -3.22 8.01
C LEU A 118 19.39 -4.36 8.68
N VAL A 119 18.06 -4.26 8.71
CA VAL A 119 17.16 -5.28 9.27
C VAL A 119 16.11 -5.63 8.22
N GLU A 120 15.80 -6.92 8.08
CA GLU A 120 14.67 -7.41 7.32
C GLU A 120 13.53 -7.81 8.26
N ILE A 121 12.31 -7.42 7.93
CA ILE A 121 11.08 -7.79 8.65
C ILE A 121 10.09 -8.41 7.67
N SER A 122 9.35 -9.44 8.12
CA SER A 122 8.37 -10.16 7.31
C SER A 122 7.23 -10.73 8.13
#